data_AF-A0A9P6IW32-F1
#
_entry.id   AF-A0A9P6IW32-F1
#
_cell.length_a   1.000
_cell.length_b   1.000
_cell.length_c   1.000
_cell.angle_alpha   90.00
_cell.angle_beta   90.00
_cell.angle_gamma   90.00
#
_symmetry.space_group_name_H-M   'P 1'
#
loop_
_entity.id
_entity.type
_entity.pdbx_description
1 polymer ?
#
loop_
_entity_poly.entity_id
_entity_poly.type
_entity_poly.pdbx_seq_one_letter_code
_entity_poly.pdbx_strand_id
1 'polypeptide(L)'
;MVGRYTLRVNFTAHFEDVTSKGYSPAWAKIKILLEELERDENDWIFWIDTDALITNMDISLERFLDNRYSLVITRDQNFLNAGVFLLKINDWSRHYMRELLSRMEKGSNEQDWMIKLLEDPSYGSERHVKYLPQCSFNSYWHSKTLHAMYRPGDFVIHWAGHNFDPLSFEDWRLGRQFKLSF
;
A
#
# COMPACT_ATOMS: atom_id res chain seq x y z
N MET A 1 -11.52 -13.29 -22.49
CA MET A 1 -11.24 -13.58 -21.07
C MET A 1 -10.89 -12.26 -20.41
N VAL A 2 -11.83 -11.64 -19.71
CA VAL A 2 -11.58 -10.38 -19.00
C VAL A 2 -11.15 -10.78 -17.58
N GLY A 3 -9.85 -10.73 -17.31
CA GLY A 3 -9.34 -10.97 -15.97
C GLY A 3 -9.90 -9.92 -15.03
N ARG A 4 -10.47 -10.35 -13.90
CA ARG A 4 -10.98 -9.46 -12.83
C ARG A 4 -9.88 -8.53 -12.27
N TYR A 5 -8.61 -8.88 -12.48
CA TYR A 5 -7.46 -8.12 -12.05
C TYR A 5 -6.46 -7.98 -13.21
N THR A 6 -5.83 -6.82 -13.29
CA THR A 6 -4.73 -6.55 -14.22
C THR A 6 -3.44 -6.41 -13.42
N LEU A 7 -2.53 -7.38 -13.55
CA LEU A 7 -1.22 -7.27 -12.93
C LEU A 7 -0.31 -6.39 -13.79
N ARG A 8 0.24 -5.34 -13.18
CA ARG A 8 1.25 -4.49 -13.79
C ARG A 8 2.64 -4.91 -13.30
N VAL A 9 3.59 -4.95 -14.22
CA VAL A 9 4.96 -5.40 -13.99
C VAL A 9 5.94 -4.47 -14.69
N ASN A 10 7.24 -4.65 -14.43
CA ASN A 10 8.33 -3.93 -15.08
C ASN A 10 8.36 -2.43 -14.78
N PHE A 11 8.55 -2.09 -13.50
CA PHE A 11 8.63 -0.71 -13.02
C PHE A 11 10.06 -0.20 -12.81
N THR A 12 11.07 -1.00 -13.17
CA THR A 12 12.48 -0.72 -12.87
C THR A 12 12.92 0.67 -13.31
N ALA A 13 12.46 1.13 -14.48
CA ALA A 13 12.79 2.44 -15.01
C ALA A 13 12.35 3.61 -14.09
N HIS A 14 11.23 3.49 -13.37
CA HIS A 14 10.80 4.53 -12.42
C HIS A 14 11.71 4.60 -11.20
N PHE A 15 12.14 3.43 -10.70
CA PHE A 15 13.09 3.36 -9.59
C PHE A 15 14.46 3.92 -10.00
N GLU A 16 14.95 3.58 -11.19
CA GLU A 16 16.20 4.13 -11.74
C GLU A 16 16.11 5.65 -11.95
N ASP A 17 15.01 6.17 -12.49
CA ASP A 17 14.81 7.61 -12.69
C ASP A 17 14.82 8.40 -11.37
N VAL A 18 14.16 7.86 -10.34
CA VAL A 18 14.09 8.50 -9.01
C VAL A 18 15.44 8.44 -8.30
N THR A 19 16.08 7.27 -8.29
CA THR A 19 17.34 7.05 -7.57
C THR A 19 18.53 7.74 -8.22
N SER A 20 18.60 7.78 -9.56
CA SER A 20 19.66 8.50 -10.30
C SER A 20 19.67 10.02 -10.01
N LYS A 21 18.53 10.58 -9.62
CA LYS A 21 18.38 11.99 -9.22
C LYS A 21 18.61 12.22 -7.71
N GLY A 22 18.85 11.16 -6.95
CA GLY A 22 19.09 11.20 -5.50
C GLY A 22 17.82 11.36 -4.64
N TYR A 23 16.66 11.02 -5.19
CA TYR A 23 15.42 10.95 -4.42
C TYR A 23 15.25 9.56 -3.76
N SER A 24 14.42 9.48 -2.72
CA SER A 24 14.05 8.19 -2.12
C SER A 24 13.42 7.27 -3.18
N PRO A 25 13.84 5.99 -3.32
CA PRO A 25 13.26 5.05 -4.28
C PRO A 25 11.74 4.92 -4.16
N ALA A 26 11.21 5.14 -2.96
CA ALA A 26 9.80 4.97 -2.68
C ALA A 26 8.91 6.00 -3.42
N TRP A 27 9.47 7.15 -3.87
CA TRP A 27 8.79 8.07 -4.80
C TRP A 27 8.46 7.48 -6.16
N ALA A 28 9.13 6.39 -6.57
CA ALA A 28 8.81 5.69 -7.82
C ALA A 28 7.36 5.22 -7.84
N LYS A 29 6.79 4.83 -6.68
CA LYS A 29 5.40 4.40 -6.57
C LYS A 29 4.43 5.49 -7.03
N ILE A 30 4.68 6.75 -6.69
CA ILE A 30 3.79 7.87 -7.06
C ILE A 30 3.80 8.10 -8.57
N LYS A 31 4.95 7.96 -9.23
CA LYS A 31 5.04 8.06 -10.70
C LYS A 31 4.26 6.94 -11.38
N ILE A 32 4.43 5.71 -10.90
CA ILE A 32 3.71 4.53 -11.42
C ILE A 32 2.20 4.70 -11.27
N LEU A 33 1.75 5.14 -10.09
CA LEU A 33 0.32 5.35 -9.82
C LEU A 33 -0.27 6.44 -10.70
N LEU A 34 0.46 7.52 -10.96
CA LEU A 34 0.02 8.57 -11.88
C LEU A 34 -0.13 8.02 -13.30
N GLU A 35 0.80 7.22 -13.80
CA GLU A 35 0.65 6.62 -15.13
C GLU A 35 -0.59 5.72 -15.22
N GLU A 36 -0.85 4.89 -14.21
CA GLU A 36 -2.08 4.08 -14.18
C GLU A 36 -3.36 4.93 -14.06
N LEU A 37 -3.31 6.04 -13.33
CA LEU A 37 -4.42 7.01 -13.25
C LEU A 37 -4.72 7.70 -14.59
N GLU A 38 -3.69 7.99 -15.39
CA GLU A 38 -3.85 8.60 -16.72
C GLU A 38 -4.25 7.59 -17.80
N ARG A 39 -3.92 6.30 -17.63
CA ARG A 39 -4.40 5.24 -18.52
C ARG A 39 -5.91 5.08 -18.46
N ASP A 40 -6.50 5.26 -17.28
CA ASP A 40 -7.97 5.19 -17.07
C ASP A 40 -8.59 3.86 -17.55
N GLU A 41 -7.82 2.77 -17.46
CA GLU A 41 -8.20 1.43 -17.96
C GLU A 41 -8.91 0.56 -16.91
N ASN A 42 -8.81 0.93 -15.62
CA ASN A 42 -9.35 0.17 -14.49
C ASN A 42 -10.12 1.11 -13.55
N ASP A 43 -10.94 0.56 -12.64
CA ASP A 43 -11.68 1.37 -11.65
C ASP A 43 -10.85 1.70 -10.39
N TRP A 44 -9.92 0.80 -10.04
CA TRP A 44 -9.13 0.85 -8.81
C TRP A 44 -7.72 0.31 -9.04
N ILE A 45 -6.77 0.87 -8.30
CA ILE A 45 -5.41 0.38 -8.15
C ILE A 45 -5.25 -0.18 -6.74
N PHE A 46 -4.64 -1.35 -6.62
CA PHE A 46 -4.17 -1.88 -5.35
C PHE A 46 -2.64 -1.83 -5.36
N TRP A 47 -2.08 -0.98 -4.51
CA TRP A 47 -0.64 -0.88 -4.31
C TRP A 47 -0.20 -1.79 -3.17
N ILE A 48 0.89 -2.52 -3.38
CA ILE A 48 1.55 -3.36 -2.39
C ILE A 48 3.07 -3.23 -2.54
N ASP A 49 3.75 -2.89 -1.45
CA ASP A 49 5.21 -2.81 -1.40
C ASP A 49 5.85 -4.21 -1.54
N THR A 50 7.12 -4.25 -1.96
CA THR A 50 7.83 -5.50 -2.25
C THR A 50 8.12 -6.35 -1.03
N ASP A 51 8.05 -5.76 0.16
CA ASP A 51 8.16 -6.41 1.48
C ASP A 51 6.77 -6.69 2.08
N ALA A 52 5.74 -6.82 1.26
CA ALA A 52 4.42 -7.28 1.68
C ALA A 52 3.95 -8.48 0.85
N LEU A 53 3.17 -9.36 1.48
CA LEU A 53 2.65 -10.59 0.86
C LEU A 53 1.18 -10.80 1.19
N ILE A 54 0.39 -11.18 0.18
CA ILE A 54 -0.98 -11.67 0.39
C ILE A 54 -0.90 -13.08 0.98
N THR A 55 -1.44 -13.26 2.19
CA THR A 55 -1.38 -14.54 2.92
C THR A 55 -2.71 -15.27 3.01
N ASN A 56 -3.83 -14.59 2.74
CA ASN A 56 -5.15 -15.20 2.75
C ASN A 56 -5.91 -14.90 1.44
N MET A 57 -5.90 -15.88 0.53
CA MET A 57 -6.57 -15.80 -0.77
C MET A 57 -8.08 -16.08 -0.69
N ASP A 58 -8.61 -16.48 0.48
CA ASP A 58 -10.06 -16.66 0.68
C ASP A 58 -10.78 -15.30 0.85
N ILE A 59 -10.02 -14.24 1.13
CA ILE A 59 -10.53 -12.88 1.21
C ILE A 59 -10.39 -12.22 -0.16
N SER A 60 -11.52 -11.88 -0.79
CA SER A 60 -11.53 -11.11 -2.04
C SER A 60 -11.09 -9.66 -1.80
N LEU A 61 -10.24 -9.11 -2.67
CA LEU A 61 -9.78 -7.72 -2.60
C LEU A 61 -10.95 -6.70 -2.58
N GLU A 62 -12.05 -7.03 -3.27
CA GLU A 62 -13.27 -6.25 -3.36
C GLU A 62 -13.93 -5.99 -2.00
N ARG A 63 -13.62 -6.81 -0.98
CA ARG A 63 -14.08 -6.62 0.39
C ARG A 63 -13.65 -5.26 0.96
N PHE A 64 -12.54 -4.72 0.50
CA PHE A 64 -11.97 -3.47 0.99
C PHE A 64 -12.37 -2.25 0.15
N LEU A 65 -12.95 -2.46 -1.04
CA LEU A 65 -13.38 -1.38 -1.92
C LEU A 65 -14.61 -0.66 -1.37
N ASP A 66 -14.64 0.65 -1.52
CA ASP A 66 -15.77 1.47 -1.10
C ASP A 66 -15.91 2.67 -2.02
N ASN A 67 -16.92 2.62 -2.89
CA ASN A 67 -17.10 3.60 -3.97
C ASN A 67 -17.37 5.04 -3.51
N ARG A 68 -17.63 5.24 -2.21
CA ARG A 68 -17.79 6.56 -1.60
C ARG A 68 -16.46 7.28 -1.40
N TYR A 69 -15.35 6.57 -1.44
CA TYR A 69 -14.01 7.08 -1.15
C TYR A 69 -13.10 6.92 -2.37
N SER A 70 -12.10 7.78 -2.46
CA SER A 70 -11.06 7.75 -3.48
C SER A 70 -9.80 7.01 -3.00
N LEU A 71 -9.49 7.10 -1.72
CA LEU A 71 -8.35 6.41 -1.10
C LEU A 71 -8.85 5.56 0.07
N VAL A 72 -8.52 4.27 0.06
CA VAL A 72 -8.71 3.38 1.21
C VAL A 72 -7.33 2.96 1.70
N ILE A 73 -6.99 3.37 2.92
CA ILE A 73 -5.66 3.16 3.50
C ILE A 73 -5.79 2.78 4.98
N THR A 74 -4.77 2.13 5.53
CA THR A 74 -4.75 1.80 6.94
C THR A 74 -4.10 2.88 7.81
N ARG A 75 -4.55 2.99 9.07
CA ARG A 75 -3.90 3.83 10.09
C ARG A 75 -3.11 2.99 11.06
N ASP A 76 -1.92 3.48 11.41
CA ASP A 76 -1.07 2.97 12.46
C ASP A 76 -0.68 4.08 13.47
N GLN A 77 0.37 3.83 14.25
CA GLN A 77 0.87 4.79 15.24
C GLN A 77 1.55 6.02 14.61
N ASN A 78 1.96 5.93 13.35
CA ASN A 78 2.56 7.00 12.56
C ASN A 78 1.52 7.65 11.62
N PHE A 79 0.25 7.66 12.03
CA PHE A 79 -0.91 8.11 11.27
C PHE A 79 -1.34 7.18 10.13
N LEU A 80 -0.45 6.77 9.23
CA LEU A 80 -0.72 5.79 8.17
C LEU A 80 0.55 5.05 7.74
N ASN A 81 0.35 3.94 7.03
CA ASN A 81 1.40 3.25 6.29
C ASN A 81 1.05 3.19 4.81
N ALA A 82 1.92 3.73 3.96
CA ALA A 82 1.74 3.85 2.51
C ALA A 82 2.32 2.67 1.71
N GLY A 83 2.57 1.53 2.37
CA GLY A 83 3.05 0.33 1.71
C GLY A 83 1.94 -0.55 1.14
N VAL A 84 0.72 -0.46 1.67
CA VAL A 84 -0.44 -1.16 1.11
C VAL A 84 -1.67 -0.29 1.17
N PHE A 85 -2.31 -0.02 0.03
CA PHE A 85 -3.54 0.78 -0.05
C PHE A 85 -4.30 0.57 -1.36
N LEU A 86 -5.56 1.04 -1.39
CA LEU A 86 -6.39 1.05 -2.59
C LEU A 86 -6.69 2.48 -3.03
N LEU A 87 -6.52 2.75 -4.32
CA LEU A 87 -6.72 4.06 -4.92
C LEU A 87 -7.73 3.95 -6.07
N LYS A 88 -8.84 4.65 -5.97
CA LYS A 88 -9.84 4.71 -7.03
C LYS A 88 -9.33 5.56 -8.18
N ILE A 89 -9.60 5.13 -9.41
CA ILE A 89 -9.34 5.96 -10.59
C ILE A 89 -10.44 7.03 -10.68
N ASN A 90 -10.10 8.26 -10.30
CA ASN A 90 -10.96 9.42 -10.43
C ASN A 90 -10.15 10.73 -10.38
N ASP A 91 -10.83 11.86 -10.59
CA ASP A 91 -10.19 13.18 -10.65
C ASP A 91 -9.54 13.61 -9.34
N TRP A 92 -10.14 13.22 -8.20
CA TRP A 92 -9.53 13.50 -6.91
C TRP A 92 -8.19 12.77 -6.76
N SER A 93 -8.12 11.50 -7.12
CA SER A 93 -6.89 10.70 -7.04
C SER A 93 -5.81 11.24 -7.97
N ARG A 94 -6.17 11.66 -9.19
CA ARG A 94 -5.26 12.34 -10.13
C ARG A 94 -4.71 13.62 -9.52
N HIS A 95 -5.59 14.48 -9.03
CA HIS A 95 -5.19 15.75 -8.43
C HIS A 95 -4.29 15.53 -7.22
N TYR A 96 -4.70 14.68 -6.28
CA TYR A 96 -3.94 14.35 -5.07
C TYR A 96 -2.55 13.77 -5.40
N MET A 97 -2.45 12.81 -6.33
CA MET A 97 -1.16 12.21 -6.68
C MET A 97 -0.24 13.18 -7.43
N ARG A 98 -0.78 14.10 -8.25
CA ARG A 98 0.01 15.16 -8.90
C ARG A 98 0.55 16.15 -7.86
N GLU A 99 -0.30 16.56 -6.92
CA GLU A 99 0.08 17.43 -5.81
C GLU A 99 1.14 16.77 -4.93
N LEU A 100 0.98 15.49 -4.60
CA LEU A 100 1.97 14.71 -3.86
C LEU A 100 3.31 14.64 -4.59
N LEU A 101 3.32 14.30 -5.88
CA LEU A 101 4.55 14.25 -6.68
C LEU A 101 5.25 15.62 -6.75
N SER A 102 4.49 16.72 -6.75
CA SER A 102 5.05 18.08 -6.75
C SER A 102 5.84 18.41 -5.49
N ARG A 103 5.65 17.66 -4.39
CA ARG A 103 6.39 17.81 -3.13
C ARG A 103 7.66 16.97 -3.07
N MET A 104 7.97 16.21 -4.11
CA MET A 104 9.17 15.37 -4.18
C MET A 104 10.44 16.22 -4.07
N GLU A 105 11.16 16.05 -2.98
CA GLU A 105 12.44 16.70 -2.72
C GLU A 105 13.48 15.72 -2.15
N LYS A 106 14.76 16.07 -2.19
CA LYS A 106 15.83 15.21 -1.67
C LYS A 106 15.68 15.04 -0.15
N GLY A 107 15.82 13.81 0.32
CA GLY A 107 15.65 13.47 1.74
C GLY A 107 14.20 13.36 2.22
N SER A 108 13.22 13.64 1.35
CA SER A 108 11.80 13.43 1.68
C SER A 108 11.34 12.00 1.38
N ASN A 109 10.29 11.58 2.09
CA ASN A 109 9.56 10.35 1.87
C ASN A 109 8.12 10.68 1.44
N GLU A 110 7.58 9.96 0.47
CA GLU A 110 6.22 10.14 -0.03
C GLU A 110 5.16 9.89 1.06
N GLN A 111 5.37 8.96 1.99
CA GLN A 111 4.46 8.69 3.10
C GLN A 111 4.29 9.92 4.01
N ASP A 112 5.40 10.59 4.35
CA ASP A 112 5.36 11.79 5.19
C ASP A 112 4.60 12.91 4.50
N TRP A 113 4.77 13.05 3.19
CA TRP A 113 4.02 14.03 2.40
C TRP A 113 2.55 13.65 2.21
N MET A 114 2.23 12.35 2.11
CA MET A 114 0.85 11.88 2.13
C MET A 114 0.16 12.31 3.44
N ILE A 115 0.80 12.09 4.58
CA ILE A 115 0.26 12.51 5.89
C ILE A 115 0.00 14.01 5.89
N LYS A 116 1.01 14.81 5.53
CA LYS A 116 0.89 16.29 5.50
C LYS A 116 -0.22 16.79 4.59
N LEU A 117 -0.36 16.22 3.38
CA LEU A 117 -1.43 16.63 2.46
C LEU A 117 -2.81 16.22 2.97
N LEU A 118 -2.92 15.06 3.62
CA LEU A 118 -4.17 14.58 4.21
C LEU A 118 -4.56 15.30 5.51
N GLU A 119 -3.71 16.15 6.07
CA GLU A 119 -4.10 17.08 7.14
C GLU A 119 -4.85 18.30 6.61
N ASP A 120 -4.64 18.68 5.35
CA ASP A 120 -5.39 19.75 4.69
C ASP A 120 -6.79 19.25 4.31
N PRO A 121 -7.88 19.89 4.80
CA PRO A 121 -9.25 19.47 4.51
C PRO A 121 -9.62 19.41 3.03
N SER A 122 -8.91 20.13 2.15
CA SER A 122 -9.12 20.07 0.71
C SER A 122 -8.76 18.71 0.10
N TYR A 123 -7.85 17.96 0.74
CA TYR A 123 -7.51 16.59 0.35
C TYR A 123 -8.07 15.57 1.34
N GLY A 124 -7.79 15.73 2.63
CA GLY A 124 -8.02 14.74 3.67
C GLY A 124 -9.44 14.64 4.23
N SER A 125 -10.44 15.29 3.63
CA SER A 125 -11.81 15.20 4.14
C SER A 125 -12.32 13.76 4.16
N GLU A 126 -13.21 13.47 5.11
CA GLU A 126 -13.89 12.16 5.23
C GLU A 126 -14.73 11.78 4.00
N ARG A 127 -14.86 12.67 3.01
CA ARG A 127 -15.51 12.39 1.73
C ARG A 127 -14.59 11.68 0.73
N HIS A 128 -13.27 11.70 0.95
CA HIS A 128 -12.31 11.16 0.00
C HIS A 128 -11.49 10.01 0.56
N VAL A 129 -11.21 10.01 1.86
CA VAL A 129 -10.31 9.01 2.47
C VAL A 129 -11.04 8.15 3.49
N LYS A 130 -10.93 6.84 3.31
CA LYS A 130 -11.37 5.84 4.26
C LYS A 130 -10.16 5.25 4.97
N TYR A 131 -10.18 5.38 6.28
CA TYR A 131 -9.17 4.80 7.15
C TYR A 131 -9.67 3.48 7.73
N LEU A 132 -8.87 2.43 7.61
CA LEU A 132 -9.12 1.13 8.23
C LEU A 132 -8.08 0.82 9.32
N PRO A 133 -8.39 -0.09 10.26
CA PRO A 133 -7.37 -0.65 11.14
C PRO A 133 -6.23 -1.27 10.34
N GLN A 134 -4.98 -1.11 10.81
CA GLN A 134 -3.77 -1.64 10.16
C GLN A 134 -3.87 -3.12 9.79
N CYS A 135 -4.48 -3.96 10.64
CA CYS A 135 -4.64 -5.38 10.36
C CYS A 135 -5.67 -5.74 9.26
N SER A 136 -6.30 -4.76 8.61
CA SER A 136 -7.33 -5.02 7.58
C SER A 136 -6.71 -5.59 6.30
N PHE A 137 -5.63 -4.97 5.82
CA PHE A 137 -4.90 -5.40 4.62
C PHE A 137 -3.42 -4.95 4.64
N ASN A 138 -2.88 -4.63 5.82
CA ASN A 138 -1.51 -4.11 5.94
C ASN A 138 -0.89 -4.55 7.29
N SER A 139 -1.16 -5.78 7.73
CA SER A 139 -0.77 -6.22 9.07
C SER A 139 0.74 -6.31 9.21
N TYR A 140 1.30 -5.71 10.26
CA TYR A 140 2.73 -5.80 10.56
C TYR A 140 3.11 -7.17 11.10
N TRP A 141 4.18 -7.76 10.55
CA TRP A 141 4.75 -9.03 11.03
C TRP A 141 5.01 -9.02 12.53
N HIS A 142 5.64 -7.95 13.04
CA HIS A 142 5.90 -7.77 14.47
C HIS A 142 5.41 -6.40 14.94
N SER A 143 4.27 -6.39 15.64
CA SER A 143 3.77 -5.20 16.32
C SER A 143 3.24 -5.54 17.71
N LYS A 144 3.41 -4.62 18.65
CA LYS A 144 2.81 -4.73 20.00
C LYS A 144 1.34 -4.30 20.01
N THR A 145 0.84 -3.68 18.95
CA THR A 145 -0.53 -3.18 18.86
C THR A 145 -1.42 -4.24 18.21
N LEU A 146 -2.46 -4.66 18.93
CA LEU A 146 -3.34 -5.74 18.50
C LEU A 146 -3.96 -5.54 17.12
N HIS A 147 -4.39 -4.31 16.83
CA HIS A 147 -5.04 -3.93 15.57
C HIS A 147 -4.04 -3.62 14.44
N ALA A 148 -2.75 -3.87 14.67
CA ALA A 148 -1.69 -3.72 13.68
C ALA A 148 -0.89 -4.99 13.46
N MET A 149 -0.80 -5.87 14.47
CA MET A 149 -0.06 -7.12 14.39
C MET A 149 -0.75 -8.13 13.48
N TYR A 150 0.03 -8.78 12.63
CA TYR A 150 -0.39 -9.92 11.83
C TYR A 150 -0.91 -11.06 12.67
N ARG A 151 -2.01 -11.66 12.21
CA ARG A 151 -2.60 -12.88 12.75
C ARG A 151 -2.90 -13.87 11.63
N PRO A 152 -2.83 -15.19 11.91
CA PRO A 152 -3.29 -16.18 10.96
C PRO A 152 -4.72 -15.88 10.50
N GLY A 153 -4.89 -15.76 9.18
CA GLY A 153 -6.17 -15.39 8.55
C GLY A 153 -6.26 -13.93 8.09
N ASP A 154 -5.31 -13.06 8.45
CA ASP A 154 -5.23 -11.70 7.90
C ASP A 154 -4.93 -11.73 6.40
N PHE A 155 -5.39 -10.70 5.68
CA PHE A 155 -5.27 -10.65 4.22
C PHE A 155 -3.82 -10.52 3.76
N VAL A 156 -3.10 -9.52 4.29
CA VAL A 156 -1.72 -9.19 3.91
C VAL A 156 -0.87 -9.06 5.15
N ILE A 157 0.34 -9.58 5.05
CA ILE A 157 1.42 -9.36 5.98
C ILE A 157 2.41 -8.37 5.37
N HIS A 158 2.88 -7.42 6.17
CA HIS A 158 3.82 -6.39 5.77
C HIS A 158 4.99 -6.35 6.75
N TRP A 159 6.17 -6.38 6.17
CA TRP A 159 7.46 -6.40 6.84
C TRP A 159 8.09 -5.00 6.93
N ALA A 160 7.25 -3.98 7.06
CA ALA A 160 7.65 -2.58 7.06
C ALA A 160 8.82 -2.29 8.01
N GLY A 161 9.84 -1.60 7.49
CA GLY A 161 11.00 -1.16 8.27
C GLY A 161 12.03 -2.26 8.55
N HIS A 162 11.83 -3.47 8.02
CA HIS A 162 12.84 -4.51 8.05
C HIS A 162 13.50 -4.63 6.68
N ASN A 163 14.82 -4.43 6.63
CA ASN A 163 15.62 -4.73 5.46
C ASN A 163 15.81 -6.24 5.35
N PHE A 164 14.85 -6.92 4.72
CA PHE A 164 14.95 -8.34 4.47
C PHE A 164 15.91 -8.62 3.31
N ASP A 165 16.97 -9.36 3.59
CA ASP A 165 17.67 -10.11 2.55
C ASP A 165 16.87 -11.40 2.29
N PRO A 166 16.25 -11.57 1.11
CA PRO A 166 15.49 -12.79 0.80
C PRO A 166 16.36 -14.05 0.84
N LEU A 167 17.69 -13.93 0.78
CA LEU A 167 18.64 -15.04 0.90
C LEU A 167 18.93 -15.44 2.35
N SER A 168 18.74 -14.55 3.33
CA SER A 168 18.98 -14.82 4.74
C SER A 168 17.72 -15.25 5.50
N PHE A 169 16.61 -15.49 4.79
CA PHE A 169 15.32 -15.83 5.38
C PHE A 169 15.26 -17.33 5.76
N GLU A 170 16.05 -17.74 6.76
CA GLU A 170 16.12 -19.13 7.24
C GLU A 170 14.94 -19.51 8.16
N ASP A 171 14.23 -18.51 8.70
CA ASP A 171 13.16 -18.71 9.70
C ASP A 171 11.73 -18.73 9.12
N TRP A 172 11.55 -18.89 7.79
CA TRP A 172 10.21 -19.19 7.24
C TRP A 172 9.76 -20.59 7.68
N ARG A 173 9.18 -20.70 8.86
CA ARG A 173 8.34 -21.83 9.20
C ARG A 173 6.91 -21.46 8.83
N LEU A 174 6.41 -22.04 7.73
CA LEU A 174 4.98 -22.18 7.51
C LEU A 174 4.43 -22.89 8.75
N GLY A 175 3.90 -22.12 9.70
CA GLY A 175 3.30 -22.61 10.93
C GLY A 175 2.01 -23.35 10.60
N ARG A 176 2.10 -24.51 9.95
CA ARG A 176 0.99 -25.46 9.85
C ARG A 176 0.95 -26.23 11.16
N GLN A 177 0.13 -25.76 12.09
CA GLN A 177 -0.31 -26.59 13.21
C GLN A 177 -1.83 -26.66 13.20
N PHE A 178 -2.37 -27.73 12.63
CA PHE A 178 -3.64 -28.28 13.08
C PHE A 178 -3.30 -29.49 13.94
N LYS A 179 -3.51 -29.38 15.25
CA LYS A 179 -3.53 -30.55 16.14
C LYS A 179 -4.99 -30.91 16.38
N LEU A 180 -5.42 -32.01 15.78
CA LEU A 180 -6.61 -32.74 16.18
C LEU A 180 -6.15 -34.14 16.55
N SER A 181 -6.30 -34.50 17.82
CA SER A 181 -6.12 -35.87 18.32
C SER A 181 -7.51 -36.46 18.50
N PHE A 182 -7.74 -37.64 17.93
CA PHE A 182 -8.85 -38.53 18.31
C PHE A 182 -8.36 -39.50 19.39
#